data_AF-A0A1L6MYA0-F1
#
_entry.id   AF-A0A1L6MYA0-F1
#
_cell.length_a   1.000
_cell.length_b   1.000
_cell.length_c   1.000
_cell.angle_alpha   90.00
_cell.angle_beta   90.00
_cell.angle_gamma   90.00
#
_symmetry.space_group_name_H-M   'P 1'
#
loop_
_entity.id
_entity.type
_entity.pdbx_description
1 polymer ?
#
loop_
_entity_poly.entity_id
_entity_poly.type
_entity_poly.pdbx_seq_one_letter_code
_entity_poly.pdbx_strand_id
1 'polypeptide(L)'
;MEKPNSLPPLAWDTLEHLLNELEELQSQKVIDLARRIRPGLTLEDIKNPHDFPELSEPDWHYEDGILTGIQSVISAIRSLKHQLRSKGNPSSNPSAASSI
;
A
#
# COMPACT_ATOMS: atom_id res chain seq x y z
N MET A 1 -26.11 -5.59 20.50
CA MET A 1 -24.81 -5.10 20.96
C MET A 1 -23.90 -5.05 19.74
N GLU A 2 -23.89 -3.94 19.01
CA GLU A 2 -23.00 -3.73 17.85
C GLU A 2 -21.54 -3.77 18.33
N LYS A 3 -20.67 -4.52 17.65
CA LYS A 3 -19.21 -4.42 17.87
C LYS A 3 -18.73 -3.15 17.15
N PRO A 4 -18.40 -2.06 17.85
CA PRO A 4 -18.26 -0.75 17.22
C PRO A 4 -16.84 -0.50 16.70
N ASN A 5 -16.21 -1.45 15.99
CA ASN A 5 -14.80 -1.30 15.62
C ASN A 5 -14.36 -1.92 14.28
N SER A 6 -15.28 -2.22 13.37
CA SER A 6 -14.91 -2.69 12.02
C SER A 6 -15.81 -2.08 10.96
N LEU A 7 -15.21 -1.53 9.89
CA LEU A 7 -15.96 -1.19 8.68
C LEU A 7 -16.70 -2.43 8.16
N PRO A 8 -17.91 -2.29 7.60
CA PRO A 8 -18.61 -3.40 6.96
C PRO A 8 -17.77 -3.95 5.80
N PRO A 9 -17.89 -5.25 5.44
CA PRO A 9 -17.07 -5.86 4.38
C PRO A 9 -17.06 -5.06 3.07
N LEU A 10 -18.23 -4.58 2.63
CA LEU A 10 -18.37 -3.75 1.43
C LEU A 10 -17.54 -2.46 1.48
N ALA A 11 -17.40 -1.84 2.67
CA ALA A 11 -16.61 -0.62 2.82
C ALA A 11 -15.10 -0.89 2.75
N TRP A 12 -14.62 -2.07 3.19
CA TRP A 12 -13.23 -2.47 3.00
C TRP A 12 -12.89 -2.69 1.54
N ASP A 13 -13.77 -3.36 0.80
CA ASP A 13 -13.54 -3.66 -0.61
C ASP A 13 -13.53 -2.36 -1.43
N THR A 14 -14.45 -1.42 -1.16
CA THR A 14 -14.44 -0.08 -1.77
C THR A 14 -13.17 0.71 -1.44
N LEU A 15 -12.72 0.69 -0.18
CA LEU A 15 -11.49 1.38 0.22
C LEU A 15 -10.26 0.80 -0.49
N GLU A 16 -10.15 -0.53 -0.56
CA GLU A 16 -9.05 -1.20 -1.25
C GLU A 16 -9.06 -0.88 -2.75
N HIS A 17 -10.25 -0.85 -3.37
CA HIS A 17 -10.38 -0.47 -4.77
C HIS A 17 -9.90 0.97 -5.03
N LEU A 18 -10.38 1.95 -4.24
CA LEU A 18 -9.96 3.35 -4.38
C LEU A 18 -8.47 3.55 -4.15
N LEU A 19 -7.88 2.83 -3.18
CA LEU A 19 -6.45 2.90 -2.92
C LEU A 19 -5.62 2.30 -4.07
N ASN A 20 -6.07 1.19 -4.66
CA ASN A 20 -5.42 0.60 -5.83
C ASN A 20 -5.49 1.53 -7.04
N GLU A 21 -6.64 2.16 -7.30
CA GLU A 21 -6.78 3.15 -8.38
C GLU A 21 -5.85 4.35 -8.16
N LEU A 22 -5.76 4.84 -6.92
CA LEU A 22 -4.87 5.95 -6.57
C LEU A 22 -3.39 5.59 -6.79
N GLU A 23 -2.97 4.39 -6.38
CA GLU A 23 -1.61 3.89 -6.61
C GLU A 23 -1.33 3.74 -8.11
N GLU A 24 -2.27 3.19 -8.89
CA GLU A 24 -2.11 2.96 -10.33
C GLU A 24 -1.95 4.29 -11.08
N LEU A 25 -2.81 5.27 -10.80
CA LEU A 25 -2.74 6.60 -11.42
C LEU A 25 -1.41 7.30 -11.10
N GLN A 26 -0.97 7.25 -9.85
CA GLN A 26 0.29 7.88 -9.46
C GLN A 26 1.50 7.14 -10.03
N SER A 27 1.48 5.80 -10.02
CA SER A 27 2.55 4.98 -10.62
C SER A 27 2.71 5.28 -12.11
N GLN A 28 1.59 5.44 -12.83
CA GLN A 28 1.59 5.80 -14.23
C GLN A 28 2.20 7.20 -14.46
N LYS A 29 1.87 8.16 -13.60
CA LYS A 29 2.47 9.50 -13.67
C LYS A 29 3.98 9.49 -13.44
N VAL A 30 4.46 8.74 -12.46
CA VAL A 30 5.89 8.61 -12.14
C VAL A 30 6.64 7.97 -13.32
N ILE A 31 6.13 6.88 -13.90
CA ILE A 31 6.79 6.24 -15.05
C ILE A 31 6.77 7.10 -16.30
N ASP A 32 5.69 7.85 -16.55
CA ASP A 32 5.60 8.74 -17.70
C ASP A 32 6.59 9.90 -17.60
N LEU A 33 6.79 10.46 -16.40
CA LEU A 33 7.82 11.46 -16.15
C LEU A 33 9.23 10.88 -16.29
N ALA A 34 9.47 9.70 -15.70
CA ALA A 34 10.77 9.02 -15.82
C ALA A 34 11.13 8.74 -17.28
N ARG A 35 10.16 8.30 -18.09
CA ARG A 35 10.36 7.99 -19.51
C ARG A 35 10.65 9.22 -20.38
N ARG A 36 10.25 10.42 -19.94
CA ARG A 36 10.67 11.68 -20.60
C ARG A 36 12.16 11.95 -20.42
N ILE A 37 12.71 11.55 -19.27
CA ILE A 37 14.13 11.71 -18.94
C ILE A 37 14.95 10.59 -19.59
N ARG A 38 14.52 9.33 -19.39
CA ARG A 38 15.17 8.13 -19.92
C ARG A 38 14.12 7.21 -20.57
N PRO A 39 14.01 7.22 -21.90
CA PRO A 39 13.10 6.34 -22.61
C PRO A 39 13.35 4.85 -22.32
N GLY A 40 12.29 4.07 -22.23
CA GLY A 40 12.36 2.62 -22.06
C GLY A 40 12.38 2.10 -20.62
N LEU A 41 12.35 2.98 -19.61
CA LEU A 41 12.23 2.55 -18.21
C LEU A 41 10.94 1.75 -17.97
N THR A 42 11.03 0.77 -17.07
CA THR A 42 9.92 -0.04 -16.57
C THR A 42 9.53 0.38 -15.16
N LEU A 43 8.36 -0.06 -14.67
CA LEU A 43 7.95 0.20 -13.29
C LEU A 43 8.89 -0.47 -12.26
N GLU A 44 9.55 -1.57 -12.61
CA GLU A 44 10.56 -2.20 -11.74
C GLU A 44 11.82 -1.35 -11.62
N ASP A 45 12.24 -0.70 -12.71
CA ASP A 45 13.40 0.20 -12.71
C ASP A 45 13.18 1.40 -11.77
N ILE A 46 11.95 1.91 -11.71
CA ILE A 46 11.56 3.02 -10.84
C ILE A 46 11.67 2.69 -9.35
N LYS A 47 11.59 1.42 -8.96
CA LYS A 47 11.76 1.01 -7.55
C LYS A 47 13.20 1.16 -7.06
N ASN A 48 14.17 1.23 -7.97
CA ASN A 48 15.58 1.39 -7.66
C ASN A 48 16.15 2.58 -8.44
N PRO A 49 15.66 3.81 -8.18
CA PRO A 49 16.00 4.97 -9.00
C PRO A 49 17.48 5.36 -8.90
N HIS A 50 18.17 4.90 -7.85
CA HIS A 50 19.62 5.06 -7.69
C HIS A 50 20.45 4.39 -8.79
N ASP A 51 19.89 3.39 -9.49
CA ASP A 51 20.54 2.74 -10.64
C ASP A 51 20.49 3.62 -11.92
N PHE A 52 19.70 4.69 -11.89
CA PHE A 52 19.45 5.59 -13.01
C PHE A 52 19.79 7.03 -12.61
N PRO A 53 21.09 7.41 -12.60
CA PRO A 53 21.53 8.73 -12.14
C PRO A 53 20.95 9.88 -12.97
N GLU A 54 20.39 9.60 -14.15
CA GLU A 54 19.67 10.58 -14.96
C GLU A 54 18.36 11.04 -14.31
N LEU A 55 17.74 10.23 -13.44
CA LEU A 55 16.53 10.56 -12.67
C LEU A 55 16.85 11.47 -11.48
N SER A 56 17.35 12.68 -11.76
CA SER A 56 17.66 13.71 -10.77
C SER A 56 16.72 14.93 -10.81
N GLU A 57 15.71 14.87 -11.69
CA GLU A 57 14.75 15.97 -11.88
C GLU A 57 13.87 16.16 -10.64
N PRO A 58 13.81 17.37 -10.06
CA PRO A 58 13.02 17.64 -8.85
C PRO A 58 11.53 17.29 -8.98
N ASP A 59 10.95 17.56 -10.16
CA ASP A 59 9.54 17.27 -10.43
C ASP A 59 9.27 15.76 -10.39
N TRP A 60 10.20 14.96 -10.90
CA TRP A 60 10.08 13.50 -10.83
C TRP A 60 10.16 13.00 -9.38
N HIS A 61 11.12 13.50 -8.59
CA HIS A 61 11.26 13.14 -7.18
C HIS A 61 10.03 13.51 -6.33
N TYR A 62 9.39 14.63 -6.63
CA TYR A 62 8.15 15.03 -5.97
C TYR A 62 7.04 14.00 -6.17
N GLU A 63 6.83 13.57 -7.42
CA GLU A 63 5.79 12.59 -7.76
C GLU A 63 6.11 11.19 -7.23
N ASP A 64 7.37 10.80 -7.22
CA ASP A 64 7.84 9.55 -6.60
C ASP A 64 7.63 9.54 -5.08
N GLY A 65 7.87 10.68 -4.43
CA GLY A 65 7.56 10.87 -3.01
C GLY A 65 6.07 10.73 -2.69
N ILE A 66 5.19 11.24 -3.56
CA ILE A 66 3.74 11.05 -3.44
C ILE A 66 3.37 9.57 -3.58
N LEU A 67 3.94 8.87 -4.56
CA LEU A 67 3.72 7.43 -4.74
C LEU A 67 4.12 6.64 -3.49
N THR A 68 5.29 6.94 -2.92
CA THR A 68 5.78 6.35 -1.66
C THR A 68 4.80 6.61 -0.51
N GLY A 69 4.24 7.82 -0.44
CA GLY A 69 3.21 8.18 0.55
C GLY A 69 1.93 7.34 0.41
N ILE A 70 1.42 7.17 -0.80
CA ILE A 70 0.25 6.33 -1.10
C ILE A 70 0.51 4.88 -0.68
N GLN A 71 1.67 4.33 -1.05
CA GLN A 71 2.06 2.96 -0.71
C GLN A 71 2.20 2.74 0.81
N SER A 72 2.65 3.77 1.54
CA SER A 72 2.70 3.76 2.99
C SER A 72 1.29 3.68 3.61
N VAL A 73 0.33 4.45 3.10
CA VAL A 73 -1.08 4.40 3.53
C VAL A 73 -1.68 3.03 3.24
N ILE A 74 -1.47 2.48 2.04
CA ILE A 74 -1.93 1.14 1.67
C ILE A 74 -1.41 0.09 2.65
N SER A 75 -0.11 0.14 2.97
CA SER A 75 0.52 -0.78 3.91
C SER A 75 -0.08 -0.67 5.31
N ALA A 76 -0.31 0.55 5.80
CA ALA A 76 -0.95 0.80 7.09
C ALA A 76 -2.39 0.26 7.15
N ILE A 77 -3.20 0.51 6.10
CA ILE A 77 -4.58 0.05 6.01
C ILE A 77 -4.66 -1.49 5.95
N ARG A 78 -3.78 -2.14 5.18
CA ARG A 78 -3.69 -3.61 5.11
C ARG A 78 -3.33 -4.20 6.48
N SER A 79 -2.38 -3.60 7.18
CA SER A 79 -2.01 -4.00 8.55
C SER A 79 -3.19 -3.84 9.52
N LEU A 80 -3.91 -2.72 9.46
CA LEU A 80 -5.09 -2.47 10.29
C LEU A 80 -6.19 -3.51 10.03
N LYS A 81 -6.51 -3.81 8.76
CA LYS A 81 -7.49 -4.83 8.37
C LYS A 81 -7.12 -6.21 8.93
N HIS A 82 -5.84 -6.57 8.89
CA HIS A 82 -5.35 -7.83 9.46
C HIS A 82 -5.52 -7.88 10.99
N GLN A 83 -5.15 -6.81 11.70
CA GLN A 83 -5.29 -6.71 13.16
C GLN A 83 -6.75 -6.76 13.62
N LEU A 84 -7.68 -6.18 12.87
CA LEU A 84 -9.11 -6.23 13.19
C LEU A 84 -9.70 -7.63 12.97
N ARG A 85 -9.22 -8.35 11.94
CA ARG A 85 -9.60 -9.76 11.71
C ARG A 85 -9.09 -10.67 12.83
N SER A 86 -7.86 -10.47 13.32
CA SER A 86 -7.28 -11.30 14.40
C SER A 86 -7.94 -11.03 15.76
N LYS A 87 -8.25 -9.76 16.10
CA LYS A 87 -8.98 -9.41 17.33
C LYS A 87 -10.45 -9.91 17.33
N GLY A 88 -11.02 -10.19 16.17
CA GLY A 88 -12.37 -10.73 16.02
C GLY A 88 -12.50 -12.23 16.33
N ASN A 89 -11.39 -12.97 16.44
CA ASN A 89 -11.37 -14.42 16.65
C ASN A 89 -10.77 -14.79 18.01
N PRO A 90 -11.58 -14.93 19.09
CA PRO A 90 -11.09 -15.26 20.43
C PRO A 90 -10.68 -16.74 20.62
N SER A 91 -10.71 -17.58 19.57
CA SER A 91 -10.66 -19.05 19.70
C SER A 91 -9.31 -19.71 19.39
N SER A 92 -8.19 -18.99 19.41
CA SER A 92 -6.87 -19.61 19.23
C SER A 92 -5.93 -19.27 20.40
N ASN A 93 -6.30 -19.70 21.60
CA ASN A 93 -5.33 -19.89 22.68
C ASN A 93 -5.42 -21.36 23.17
N PRO A 94 -4.52 -22.27 22.77
CA PRO A 94 -4.53 -23.66 23.21
C PRO A 94 -3.96 -23.86 24.64
N SER A 95 -3.60 -22.79 25.36
CA SER A 95 -2.87 -22.90 26.65
C SER A 95 -3.75 -23.12 27.89
N ALA A 96 -4.83 -23.91 27.79
CA ALA A 96 -5.65 -24.30 28.95
C ALA A 96 -6.03 -25.80 28.99
N ALA A 97 -5.41 -26.66 28.18
CA ALA A 97 -5.73 -28.09 28.10
C ALA A 97 -4.64 -29.03 28.65
N SER A 98 -3.76 -28.57 29.55
CA SER A 98 -2.85 -29.47 30.25
C SER A 98 -2.64 -29.02 31.70
N SER A 99 -3.66 -29.28 32.50
CA SER A 99 -3.53 -29.52 33.93
C SER A 99 -4.53 -30.60 34.29
N ILE A 100 -4.14 -31.86 34.06
CA ILE A 100 -4.57 -33.03 34.81
C ILE A 100 -3.36 -33.94 34.94
#